data_AF-F6GVH7-F1
#
_entry.id   AF-F6GVH7-F1
#
_cell.length_a   1.000
_cell.length_b   1.000
_cell.length_c   1.000
_cell.angle_alpha   90.00
_cell.angle_beta   90.00
_cell.angle_gamma   90.00
#
_symmetry.space_group_name_H-M   'P 1'
#
loop_
_entity.id
_entity.type
_entity.pdbx_description
1 polymer ?
#
loop_
_entity_poly.entity_id
_entity_poly.type
_entity_poly.pdbx_seq_one_letter_code
_entity_poly.pdbx_strand_id
1 'polypeptide(L)'
;MASKPGILTDWPWKSLGSFKYVILAPWVVHSIYSLIIKDGKERDPVYVLFFPFLLWRTLHNQIWISLSRYRTAKGNNRIVDKSIEFEQVDRESNWDDQILLNGILFYVGYMILPGAAHMPIWRTDGVLLTILLHMGPVEFLYYWLHRALHHHYLYSRYHSHHHSSIVTEPITSVIHPFAEHLAYFILFSIPLLAGIFMRKSSIAAVFGYISYIDFMNNMGHCNFELIPKMLFSIFPPLKYLMYTPSIYSLIIKDGKERDPVYVLFFLFLLWRTLHNQIWISLSRYRTAKGNNRIVDKSNKFEQVDRESNWVDQILLNRILFYVGYMILPGAAHMPLWRTDGVLLTILLHMGPVEFLYYWLHRALHHHYLYSRYHSHHHSSIVTEPITSVIHPFAEHLAYFILFSIPLLAGIFMGKISITTIFGYISYIDFMNNMGHCNLELIPKMLFSIFPLLQMIDCFTSRVSLSTSHSIQDQLLSFHAHL
;
A
#
# COMPACT_ATOMS: atom_id res chain seq x y z
N MET A 1 7.24 -13.80 -13.33
CA MET A 1 7.19 -15.20 -12.85
C MET A 1 8.60 -15.80 -12.86
N ALA A 2 8.83 -16.86 -12.08
CA ALA A 2 10.10 -17.58 -12.08
C ALA A 2 10.43 -18.15 -13.47
N SER A 3 11.72 -18.24 -13.80
CA SER A 3 12.18 -18.64 -15.15
C SER A 3 11.79 -20.07 -15.54
N LYS A 4 11.65 -20.97 -14.56
CA LYS A 4 11.21 -22.36 -14.72
C LYS A 4 10.33 -22.73 -13.51
N PRO A 5 9.02 -22.42 -13.50
CA PRO A 5 8.17 -22.61 -12.32
C PRO A 5 8.29 -24.00 -11.69
N GLY A 6 8.38 -24.05 -10.37
CA GLY A 6 8.37 -25.29 -9.58
C GLY A 6 6.97 -25.70 -9.11
N ILE A 7 6.91 -26.77 -8.34
CA ILE A 7 5.68 -27.18 -7.65
C ILE A 7 5.30 -26.09 -6.64
N LEU A 8 4.01 -25.77 -6.53
CA LEU A 8 3.49 -24.71 -5.64
C LEU A 8 4.11 -23.33 -5.94
N THR A 9 4.40 -23.02 -7.21
CA THR A 9 4.79 -21.66 -7.59
C THR A 9 3.65 -20.67 -7.45
N ASP A 10 2.45 -21.05 -7.90
CA ASP A 10 1.27 -20.20 -7.85
C ASP A 10 0.56 -20.26 -6.49
N TRP A 11 -0.01 -19.13 -6.09
CA TRP A 11 -0.83 -19.03 -4.89
C TRP A 11 -2.14 -19.81 -5.06
N PRO A 12 -2.67 -20.47 -4.00
CA PRO A 12 -3.89 -21.28 -4.10
C PRO A 12 -5.12 -20.51 -4.60
N TRP A 13 -5.15 -19.19 -4.37
CA TRP A 13 -6.25 -18.30 -4.76
C TRP A 13 -5.94 -17.40 -5.95
N LYS A 14 -4.89 -17.71 -6.72
CA LYS A 14 -4.52 -16.92 -7.92
C LYS A 14 -5.70 -16.74 -8.89
N SER A 15 -6.57 -17.73 -9.02
CA SER A 15 -7.75 -17.68 -9.89
C SER A 15 -8.81 -16.65 -9.45
N LEU A 16 -8.79 -16.20 -8.19
CA LEU A 16 -9.73 -15.19 -7.69
C LEU A 16 -9.31 -13.77 -8.06
N GLY A 17 -8.06 -13.56 -8.50
CA GLY A 17 -7.53 -12.22 -8.77
C GLY A 17 -7.80 -11.26 -7.61
N SER A 18 -8.32 -10.07 -7.91
CA SER A 18 -8.65 -9.04 -6.91
C SER A 18 -9.77 -9.42 -5.94
N PHE A 19 -10.53 -10.50 -6.17
CA PHE A 19 -11.58 -10.98 -5.25
C PHE A 19 -11.04 -11.84 -4.10
N LYS A 20 -9.73 -12.11 -4.06
CA LYS A 20 -9.07 -12.96 -3.05
C LYS A 20 -9.37 -12.60 -1.58
N TYR A 21 -9.72 -11.36 -1.27
CA TYR A 21 -10.06 -10.94 0.10
C TYR A 21 -11.30 -11.63 0.67
N VAL A 22 -12.19 -12.16 -0.18
CA VAL A 22 -13.38 -12.91 0.26
C VAL A 22 -13.02 -14.14 1.10
N ILE A 23 -11.81 -14.67 0.94
CA ILE A 23 -11.31 -15.83 1.69
C ILE A 23 -11.35 -15.56 3.20
N LEU A 24 -11.00 -14.34 3.62
CA LEU A 24 -11.00 -13.97 5.05
C LEU A 24 -12.39 -13.63 5.60
N ALA A 25 -13.39 -13.41 4.74
CA ALA A 25 -14.69 -12.91 5.14
C ALA A 25 -15.36 -13.73 6.25
N PRO A 26 -15.38 -15.08 6.23
CA PRO A 26 -16.01 -15.86 7.29
C PRO A 26 -15.41 -15.59 8.68
N TRP A 27 -14.08 -15.53 8.78
CA TRP A 27 -13.38 -15.28 10.03
C TRP A 27 -13.51 -13.84 10.50
N VAL A 28 -13.46 -12.87 9.58
CA VAL A 28 -13.66 -11.45 9.89
C VAL A 28 -15.08 -11.20 10.40
N VAL A 29 -16.09 -11.74 9.72
CA VAL A 29 -17.50 -11.64 10.15
C VAL A 29 -17.68 -12.27 11.53
N HIS A 30 -17.13 -13.46 11.77
CA HIS A 30 -17.21 -14.11 13.07
C HIS A 30 -16.46 -13.34 14.17
N SER A 31 -15.31 -12.74 13.86
CA SER A 31 -14.56 -11.87 14.76
C SER A 31 -15.35 -10.64 15.16
N ILE A 32 -16.01 -9.98 14.21
CA ILE A 32 -16.90 -8.83 14.46
C ILE A 32 -18.13 -9.26 15.28
N TYR A 33 -18.77 -10.37 14.90
CA TYR A 33 -19.89 -10.94 15.66
C TYR A 33 -19.48 -11.21 17.11
N SER A 34 -18.31 -11.82 17.33
CA SER A 34 -17.78 -12.10 18.67
C SER A 34 -17.54 -10.81 19.47
N LEU A 35 -17.11 -9.72 18.82
CA LEU A 35 -16.91 -8.42 19.45
C LEU A 35 -18.24 -7.75 19.83
N ILE A 36 -19.31 -7.95 19.05
CA ILE A 36 -20.60 -7.30 19.29
C ILE A 36 -21.43 -8.09 20.31
N ILE A 37 -21.52 -9.41 20.13
CA ILE A 37 -22.53 -10.24 20.79
C ILE A 37 -22.03 -10.93 22.06
N LYS A 38 -20.79 -11.43 22.10
CA LYS A 38 -20.30 -12.17 23.27
C LYS A 38 -20.06 -11.25 24.46
N ASP A 39 -20.12 -11.77 25.67
CA ASP A 39 -19.75 -11.01 26.87
C ASP A 39 -18.24 -10.84 27.01
N GLY A 40 -17.80 -9.81 27.74
CA GLY A 40 -16.37 -9.48 27.90
C GLY A 40 -15.50 -10.62 28.46
N LYS A 41 -16.08 -11.59 29.17
CA LYS A 41 -15.38 -12.79 29.67
C LYS A 41 -15.21 -13.89 28.63
N GLU A 42 -16.03 -13.92 27.59
CA GLU A 42 -15.96 -14.88 26.49
C GLU A 42 -15.22 -14.31 25.27
N ARG A 43 -14.91 -13.01 25.30
CA ARG A 43 -14.15 -12.30 24.27
C ARG A 43 -12.67 -12.52 24.49
N ASP A 44 -12.05 -13.19 23.52
CA ASP A 44 -10.60 -13.26 23.44
C ASP A 44 -10.05 -12.07 22.63
N PRO A 45 -9.27 -11.15 23.24
CA PRO A 45 -8.73 -10.01 22.53
C PRO A 45 -7.82 -10.42 21.37
N VAL A 46 -7.13 -11.57 21.44
CA VAL A 46 -6.24 -12.04 20.37
C VAL A 46 -7.02 -12.25 19.08
N TYR A 47 -8.16 -12.95 19.17
CA TYR A 47 -8.99 -13.29 18.02
C TYR A 47 -9.57 -12.05 17.34
N VAL A 48 -10.04 -11.09 18.14
CA VAL A 48 -10.60 -9.82 17.66
C VAL A 48 -9.53 -8.95 17.00
N LEU A 49 -8.30 -8.96 17.53
CA LEU A 49 -7.20 -8.13 17.05
C LEU A 49 -6.59 -8.61 15.72
N PHE A 50 -6.84 -9.84 15.28
CA PHE A 50 -6.30 -10.32 14.00
C PHE A 50 -6.72 -9.45 12.82
N PHE A 51 -8.00 -9.09 12.70
CA PHE A 51 -8.44 -8.27 11.57
C PHE A 51 -7.83 -6.84 11.59
N PRO A 52 -7.91 -6.07 12.70
CA PRO A 52 -7.18 -4.81 12.83
C PRO A 52 -5.68 -4.94 12.57
N PHE A 53 -5.06 -6.05 12.99
CA PHE A 53 -3.65 -6.29 12.77
C PHE A 53 -3.31 -6.53 11.28
N LEU A 54 -4.14 -7.29 10.54
CA LEU A 54 -3.97 -7.44 9.10
C LEU A 54 -4.10 -6.10 8.36
N LEU A 55 -5.07 -5.26 8.76
CA LEU A 55 -5.21 -3.89 8.24
C LEU A 55 -3.98 -3.02 8.56
N TRP A 56 -3.44 -3.14 9.77
CA TRP A 56 -2.20 -2.48 10.16
C TRP A 56 -1.03 -2.89 9.26
N ARG A 57 -0.89 -4.18 8.95
CA ARG A 57 0.16 -4.67 8.05
C ARG A 57 0.00 -4.08 6.65
N THR A 58 -1.20 -4.04 6.09
CA THR A 58 -1.46 -3.39 4.80
C THR A 58 -1.10 -1.91 4.83
N LEU A 59 -1.56 -1.18 5.85
CA LEU A 59 -1.28 0.24 6.02
C LEU A 59 0.22 0.51 6.18
N HIS A 60 0.91 -0.29 6.99
CA HIS A 60 2.34 -0.15 7.25
C HIS A 60 3.17 -0.37 5.98
N ASN A 61 2.88 -1.42 5.20
CA ASN A 61 3.50 -1.62 3.90
C ASN A 61 3.22 -0.45 2.96
N GLN A 62 1.98 0.02 2.93
CA GLN A 62 1.61 1.14 2.05
C GLN A 62 2.34 2.44 2.37
N ILE A 63 2.53 2.76 3.66
CA ILE A 63 3.32 3.92 4.10
C ILE A 63 4.76 3.80 3.56
N TRP A 64 5.37 2.62 3.67
CA TRP A 64 6.72 2.38 3.17
C TRP A 64 6.80 2.47 1.65
N ILE A 65 5.87 1.85 0.91
CA ILE A 65 5.80 1.94 -0.55
C ILE A 65 5.76 3.40 -0.98
N SER A 66 4.86 4.18 -0.41
CA SER A 66 4.71 5.60 -0.76
C SER A 66 5.96 6.41 -0.41
N LEU A 67 6.58 6.16 0.75
CA LEU A 67 7.85 6.80 1.10
C LEU A 67 8.97 6.44 0.12
N SER A 68 9.09 5.16 -0.25
CA SER A 68 10.11 4.67 -1.17
C SER A 68 9.92 5.23 -2.58
N ARG A 69 8.70 5.24 -3.09
CA ARG A 69 8.39 5.80 -4.41
C ARG A 69 8.58 7.31 -4.45
N TYR A 70 8.14 8.04 -3.41
CA TYR A 70 8.42 9.48 -3.28
C TYR A 70 9.93 9.78 -3.32
N ARG A 71 10.73 9.04 -2.54
CA ARG A 71 12.19 9.18 -2.52
C ARG A 71 12.84 8.77 -3.83
N THR A 72 12.30 7.77 -4.51
CA THR A 72 12.75 7.36 -5.85
C THR A 72 12.46 8.45 -6.88
N ALA A 73 11.29 9.10 -6.84
CA ALA A 73 10.93 10.17 -7.77
C ALA A 73 11.69 11.48 -7.51
N LYS A 74 11.79 11.91 -6.24
CA LYS A 74 12.30 13.26 -5.88
C LYS A 74 13.59 13.29 -5.07
N GLY A 75 14.01 12.19 -4.46
CA GLY A 75 15.17 12.14 -3.56
C GLY A 75 16.52 12.17 -4.26
N ASN A 76 17.54 12.62 -3.51
CA ASN A 76 18.95 12.73 -3.94
C ASN A 76 19.84 11.59 -3.40
N ASN A 77 19.25 10.67 -2.63
CA ASN A 77 19.92 9.56 -1.92
C ASN A 77 19.47 8.19 -2.45
N ARG A 78 19.16 8.11 -3.74
CA ARG A 78 18.76 6.86 -4.41
C ARG A 78 19.93 5.88 -4.47
N ILE A 79 19.60 4.59 -4.38
CA ILE A 79 20.59 3.51 -4.49
C ILE A 79 20.74 3.09 -5.95
N VAL A 80 19.61 2.87 -6.64
CA VAL A 80 19.54 2.61 -8.08
C VAL A 80 18.95 3.85 -8.76
N ASP A 81 19.72 4.43 -9.69
CA ASP A 81 19.30 5.59 -10.48
C ASP A 81 18.51 5.14 -11.73
N LYS A 82 17.35 4.50 -11.50
CA LYS A 82 16.39 4.06 -12.51
C LYS A 82 14.96 4.28 -11.99
N SER A 83 14.01 4.47 -12.90
CA SER A 83 12.57 4.46 -12.60
C SER A 83 12.04 3.03 -12.50
N ILE A 84 10.93 2.84 -11.80
CA ILE A 84 10.23 1.55 -11.71
C ILE A 84 9.55 1.28 -13.07
N GLU A 85 9.68 0.05 -13.59
CA GLU A 85 9.07 -0.35 -14.86
C GLU A 85 7.64 -0.90 -14.66
N PHE A 86 6.75 -0.73 -15.65
CA PHE A 86 5.37 -1.23 -15.57
C PHE A 86 5.32 -2.74 -15.36
N GLU A 87 6.18 -3.48 -16.06
CA GLU A 87 6.30 -4.92 -15.91
C GLU A 87 6.72 -5.30 -14.48
N GLN A 88 7.46 -4.43 -13.77
CA GLN A 88 7.76 -4.65 -12.36
C GLN A 88 6.53 -4.37 -11.50
N VAL A 89 5.82 -3.26 -11.72
CA VAL A 89 4.56 -2.95 -11.01
C VAL A 89 3.57 -4.10 -11.12
N ASP A 90 3.38 -4.65 -12.32
CA ASP A 90 2.47 -5.77 -12.58
C ASP A 90 2.90 -7.04 -11.83
N ARG A 91 4.21 -7.33 -11.80
CA ARG A 91 4.77 -8.47 -11.06
C ARG A 91 4.56 -8.33 -9.56
N GLU A 92 4.64 -7.12 -9.03
CA GLU A 92 4.59 -6.82 -7.60
C GLU A 92 3.17 -6.50 -7.11
N SER A 93 2.18 -6.46 -8.01
CA SER A 93 0.78 -6.11 -7.72
C SER A 93 0.08 -7.00 -6.68
N ASN A 94 0.54 -8.23 -6.48
CA ASN A 94 -0.05 -9.20 -5.56
C ASN A 94 0.75 -9.39 -4.25
N TRP A 95 1.53 -8.37 -3.85
CA TRP A 95 2.35 -8.36 -2.64
C TRP A 95 1.58 -8.66 -1.34
N ASP A 96 0.27 -8.44 -1.35
CA ASP A 96 -0.64 -8.63 -0.23
C ASP A 96 -1.12 -10.08 -0.06
N ASP A 97 -0.79 -11.00 -0.99
CA ASP A 97 -1.09 -12.43 -0.84
C ASP A 97 -0.50 -13.02 0.45
N GLN A 98 0.68 -12.57 0.85
CA GLN A 98 1.28 -12.96 2.12
C GLN A 98 0.45 -12.53 3.34
N ILE A 99 -0.24 -11.37 3.26
CA ILE A 99 -1.08 -10.89 4.36
C ILE A 99 -2.31 -11.78 4.50
N LEU A 100 -2.90 -12.19 3.37
CA LEU A 100 -4.01 -13.15 3.34
C LEU A 100 -3.60 -14.50 3.94
N LEU A 101 -2.44 -15.03 3.53
CA LEU A 101 -1.91 -16.27 4.09
C LEU A 101 -1.73 -16.18 5.61
N ASN A 102 -1.09 -15.11 6.09
CA ASN A 102 -0.92 -14.88 7.52
C ASN A 102 -2.27 -14.77 8.24
N GLY A 103 -3.25 -14.11 7.64
CA GLY A 103 -4.60 -14.04 8.19
C GLY A 103 -5.25 -15.41 8.37
N ILE A 104 -5.20 -16.25 7.35
CA ILE A 104 -5.67 -17.65 7.42
C ILE A 104 -4.94 -18.38 8.55
N LEU A 105 -3.62 -18.26 8.61
CA LEU A 105 -2.81 -18.97 9.59
C LEU A 105 -3.00 -18.47 11.02
N PHE A 106 -3.27 -17.18 11.24
CA PHE A 106 -3.62 -16.65 12.55
C PHE A 106 -4.96 -17.22 13.02
N TYR A 107 -5.98 -17.18 12.16
CA TYR A 107 -7.30 -17.69 12.52
C TYR A 107 -7.32 -19.21 12.71
N VAL A 108 -6.69 -19.97 11.82
CA VAL A 108 -6.57 -21.43 11.94
C VAL A 108 -5.68 -21.80 13.13
N GLY A 109 -4.54 -21.13 13.28
CA GLY A 109 -3.61 -21.31 14.41
C GLY A 109 -4.30 -21.11 15.76
N TYR A 110 -5.13 -20.07 15.87
CA TYR A 110 -5.95 -19.82 17.05
C TYR A 110 -6.90 -20.99 17.38
N MET A 111 -7.53 -21.58 16.36
CA MET A 111 -8.48 -22.67 16.54
C MET A 111 -7.81 -23.99 16.95
N ILE A 112 -6.58 -24.23 16.49
CA ILE A 112 -5.90 -25.52 16.70
C ILE A 112 -4.87 -25.51 17.83
N LEU A 113 -4.36 -24.33 18.22
CA LEU A 113 -3.34 -24.19 19.26
C LEU A 113 -3.98 -23.67 20.56
N PRO A 114 -4.14 -24.51 21.61
CA PRO A 114 -4.76 -24.08 22.87
C PRO A 114 -4.03 -22.91 23.55
N GLY A 115 -2.71 -22.80 23.35
CA GLY A 115 -1.89 -21.69 23.88
C GLY A 115 -1.97 -20.39 23.07
N ALA A 116 -2.73 -20.35 21.98
CA ALA A 116 -2.95 -19.15 21.18
C ALA A 116 -4.09 -18.28 21.71
N ALA A 117 -4.94 -18.83 22.59
CA ALA A 117 -6.06 -18.15 23.20
C ALA A 117 -5.67 -17.47 24.52
N HIS A 118 -6.35 -16.37 24.85
CA HIS A 118 -6.28 -15.64 26.11
C HIS A 118 -4.85 -15.26 26.54
N MET A 119 -4.01 -14.89 25.57
CA MET A 119 -2.66 -14.42 25.86
C MET A 119 -2.70 -13.12 26.67
N PRO A 120 -1.78 -12.94 27.64
CA PRO A 120 -1.63 -11.64 28.29
C PRO A 120 -1.17 -10.59 27.28
N ILE A 121 -1.56 -9.33 27.49
CA ILE A 121 -1.16 -8.22 26.63
C ILE A 121 0.38 -8.11 26.56
N TRP A 122 1.04 -8.22 27.71
CA TRP A 122 2.48 -8.09 27.85
C TRP A 122 3.07 -9.22 28.70
N ARG A 123 4.24 -9.73 28.29
CA ARG A 123 5.01 -10.69 29.09
C ARG A 123 6.50 -10.62 28.74
N THR A 124 7.30 -10.08 29.65
CA THR A 124 8.71 -9.72 29.39
C THR A 124 9.58 -10.91 29.00
N ASP A 125 9.48 -12.04 29.71
CA ASP A 125 10.25 -13.25 29.39
C ASP A 125 9.85 -13.85 28.03
N GLY A 126 8.62 -13.63 27.58
CA GLY A 126 8.12 -14.00 26.25
C GLY A 126 8.73 -13.14 25.16
N VAL A 127 8.71 -11.82 25.37
CA VAL A 127 9.34 -10.85 24.46
C VAL A 127 10.85 -11.14 24.34
N LEU A 128 11.54 -11.36 25.45
CA LEU A 128 12.97 -11.71 25.44
C LEU A 128 13.23 -13.05 24.74
N LEU A 129 12.40 -14.06 24.96
CA LEU A 129 12.50 -15.34 24.26
C LEU A 129 12.36 -15.15 22.75
N THR A 130 11.36 -14.39 22.30
CA THR A 130 11.15 -14.10 20.88
C THR A 130 12.37 -13.41 20.26
N ILE A 131 12.93 -12.42 20.93
CA ILE A 131 14.13 -11.70 20.50
C ILE A 131 15.33 -12.66 20.36
N LEU A 132 15.59 -13.47 21.39
CA LEU A 132 16.72 -14.41 21.40
C LEU A 132 16.58 -15.50 20.33
N LEU A 133 15.38 -16.05 20.15
CA LEU A 133 15.11 -17.06 19.13
C LEU A 133 15.22 -16.49 17.72
N HIS A 134 14.82 -15.24 17.53
CA HIS A 134 15.01 -14.57 16.26
C HIS A 134 16.51 -14.37 15.98
N MET A 135 17.21 -13.63 16.86
CA MET A 135 18.62 -13.26 16.68
C MET A 135 19.59 -14.45 16.53
N GLY A 136 19.25 -15.61 17.09
CA GLY A 136 20.06 -16.81 17.00
C GLY A 136 19.53 -17.81 15.97
N PRO A 137 18.66 -18.76 16.38
CA PRO A 137 18.18 -19.84 15.52
C PRO A 137 17.56 -19.39 14.19
N VAL A 138 16.66 -18.41 14.20
CA VAL A 138 15.95 -18.00 12.97
C VAL A 138 16.92 -17.39 11.98
N GLU A 139 17.79 -16.48 12.42
CA GLU A 139 18.78 -15.87 11.53
C GLU A 139 19.77 -16.87 10.94
N PHE A 140 20.22 -17.82 11.77
CA PHE A 140 21.09 -18.88 11.28
C PHE A 140 20.41 -19.72 10.20
N LEU A 141 19.17 -20.15 10.44
CA LEU A 141 18.41 -20.96 9.48
C LEU A 141 18.02 -20.15 8.24
N TYR A 142 17.71 -18.86 8.38
CA TYR A 142 17.43 -17.93 7.28
C TYR A 142 18.62 -17.86 6.33
N TYR A 143 19.83 -17.67 6.85
CA TYR A 143 21.03 -17.63 6.03
C TYR A 143 21.17 -18.87 5.14
N TRP A 144 21.02 -20.07 5.72
CA TRP A 144 21.17 -21.31 4.96
C TRP A 144 20.02 -21.54 3.96
N LEU A 145 18.79 -21.18 4.34
CA LEU A 145 17.64 -21.25 3.44
C LEU A 145 17.83 -20.32 2.24
N HIS A 146 18.19 -19.05 2.50
CA HIS A 146 18.39 -18.05 1.46
C HIS A 146 19.54 -18.43 0.53
N ARG A 147 20.66 -18.89 1.08
CA ARG A 147 21.77 -19.42 0.29
C ARG A 147 21.37 -20.63 -0.56
N ALA A 148 20.55 -21.54 -0.03
CA ALA A 148 20.04 -22.67 -0.80
C ALA A 148 19.13 -22.20 -1.96
N LEU A 149 18.28 -21.19 -1.73
CA LEU A 149 17.42 -20.59 -2.75
C LEU A 149 18.21 -19.95 -3.91
N HIS A 150 19.45 -19.51 -3.67
CA HIS A 150 20.37 -19.04 -4.72
C HIS A 150 21.05 -20.15 -5.51
N HIS A 151 20.99 -21.40 -5.07
CA HIS A 151 21.48 -22.52 -5.87
C HIS A 151 20.66 -22.63 -7.17
N HIS A 152 21.33 -22.75 -8.33
CA HIS A 152 20.74 -22.64 -9.67
C HIS A 152 19.38 -23.36 -9.86
N TYR A 153 19.22 -24.54 -9.28
CA TYR A 153 17.99 -25.33 -9.34
C TYR A 153 16.81 -24.62 -8.65
N LEU A 154 17.00 -24.17 -7.40
CA LEU A 154 15.98 -23.47 -6.62
C LEU A 154 15.82 -22.04 -7.09
N TYR A 155 16.91 -21.38 -7.49
CA TYR A 155 16.89 -20.02 -8.00
C TYR A 155 15.95 -19.91 -9.21
N SER A 156 16.16 -20.72 -10.23
CA SER A 156 15.35 -20.66 -11.46
C SER A 156 13.84 -20.94 -11.24
N ARG A 157 13.49 -21.67 -10.18
CA ARG A 157 12.12 -22.12 -9.86
C ARG A 157 11.37 -21.25 -8.89
N TYR A 158 12.09 -20.71 -7.91
CA TYR A 158 11.49 -20.07 -6.75
C TYR A 158 12.05 -18.65 -6.60
N HIS A 159 13.38 -18.49 -6.50
CA HIS A 159 13.97 -17.22 -6.10
C HIS A 159 14.16 -16.19 -7.23
N SER A 160 14.21 -16.61 -8.50
CA SER A 160 14.52 -15.69 -9.62
C SER A 160 13.43 -14.64 -9.84
N HIS A 161 12.19 -14.93 -9.43
CA HIS A 161 11.08 -13.99 -9.58
C HIS A 161 11.30 -12.71 -8.77
N HIS A 162 11.76 -12.88 -7.53
CA HIS A 162 12.14 -11.79 -6.64
C HIS A 162 13.26 -10.91 -7.22
N HIS A 163 14.31 -11.55 -7.72
CA HIS A 163 15.47 -10.86 -8.33
C HIS A 163 15.18 -10.21 -9.68
N SER A 164 14.00 -10.44 -10.27
CA SER A 164 13.58 -9.74 -11.48
C SER A 164 13.21 -8.27 -11.23
N SER A 165 13.00 -7.89 -9.97
CA SER A 165 12.74 -6.51 -9.57
C SER A 165 14.05 -5.76 -9.32
N ILE A 166 14.45 -4.96 -10.31
CA ILE A 166 15.76 -4.28 -10.33
C ILE A 166 15.72 -3.01 -9.47
N VAL A 167 14.61 -2.28 -9.50
CA VAL A 167 14.40 -1.10 -8.66
C VAL A 167 13.62 -1.57 -7.44
N THR A 168 14.33 -2.04 -6.41
CA THR A 168 13.66 -2.59 -5.23
C THR A 168 12.75 -1.57 -4.59
N GLU A 169 11.54 -2.00 -4.26
CA GLU A 169 10.65 -1.27 -3.38
C GLU A 169 10.25 -2.15 -2.18
N PRO A 170 9.70 -1.59 -1.09
CA PRO A 170 9.35 -2.34 0.11
C PRO A 170 8.64 -3.66 -0.18
N ILE A 171 7.68 -3.66 -1.12
CA ILE A 171 6.93 -4.85 -1.52
C ILE A 171 7.74 -5.89 -2.28
N THR A 172 8.85 -5.52 -2.91
CA THR A 172 9.77 -6.49 -3.51
C THR A 172 10.19 -7.54 -2.47
N SER A 173 10.27 -7.18 -1.18
CA SER A 173 10.61 -8.12 -0.09
C SER A 173 9.63 -9.28 0.13
N VAL A 174 8.44 -9.19 -0.46
CA VAL A 174 7.37 -10.18 -0.29
C VAL A 174 6.80 -10.62 -1.64
N ILE A 175 7.61 -10.56 -2.71
CA ILE A 175 7.24 -11.05 -4.04
C ILE A 175 8.03 -12.32 -4.34
N HIS A 176 7.50 -13.42 -3.81
CA HIS A 176 8.04 -14.76 -3.99
C HIS A 176 6.93 -15.72 -4.36
N PRO A 177 7.24 -16.79 -5.13
CA PRO A 177 6.33 -17.90 -5.32
C PRO A 177 5.81 -18.49 -4.01
N PHE A 178 4.63 -19.10 -4.05
CA PHE A 178 3.93 -19.57 -2.85
C PHE A 178 4.77 -20.51 -1.97
N ALA A 179 5.48 -21.47 -2.58
CA ALA A 179 6.35 -22.40 -1.85
C ALA A 179 7.50 -21.69 -1.09
N GLU A 180 8.10 -20.66 -1.69
CA GLU A 180 9.17 -19.89 -1.05
C GLU A 180 8.61 -19.07 0.12
N HIS A 181 7.45 -18.43 -0.08
CA HIS A 181 6.74 -17.75 1.01
C HIS A 181 6.39 -18.68 2.17
N LEU A 182 5.93 -19.90 1.87
CA LEU A 182 5.61 -20.89 2.90
C LEU A 182 6.87 -21.30 3.67
N ALA A 183 8.01 -21.48 3.00
CA ALA A 183 9.28 -21.79 3.65
C ALA A 183 9.72 -20.66 4.60
N TYR A 184 9.65 -19.40 4.16
CA TYR A 184 9.92 -18.26 5.03
C TYR A 184 8.93 -18.18 6.19
N PHE A 185 7.64 -18.39 5.96
CA PHE A 185 6.64 -18.39 7.03
C PHE A 185 6.97 -19.44 8.09
N ILE A 186 7.25 -20.69 7.70
CA ILE A 186 7.59 -21.76 8.64
C ILE A 186 8.81 -21.36 9.48
N LEU A 187 9.84 -20.83 8.83
CA LEU A 187 11.05 -20.36 9.48
C LEU A 187 10.78 -19.24 10.49
N PHE A 188 10.08 -18.17 10.08
CA PHE A 188 9.77 -17.03 10.94
C PHE A 188 8.67 -17.34 11.97
N SER A 189 7.95 -18.45 11.85
CA SER A 189 6.98 -18.90 12.87
C SER A 189 7.66 -19.51 14.11
N ILE A 190 8.95 -19.86 14.04
CA ILE A 190 9.68 -20.53 15.13
C ILE A 190 9.57 -19.75 16.47
N PRO A 191 9.84 -18.43 16.55
CA PRO A 191 9.75 -17.71 17.82
C PRO A 191 8.32 -17.65 18.36
N LEU A 192 7.32 -17.55 17.46
CA LEU A 192 5.90 -17.51 17.82
C LEU A 192 5.44 -18.84 18.41
N LEU A 193 5.73 -19.94 17.71
CA LEU A 193 5.35 -21.29 18.12
C LEU A 193 6.07 -21.70 19.40
N ALA A 194 7.37 -21.40 19.54
CA ALA A 194 8.11 -21.63 20.77
C ALA A 194 7.49 -20.87 21.95
N GLY A 195 7.14 -19.60 21.75
CA GLY A 195 6.40 -18.81 22.74
C GLY A 195 5.07 -19.47 23.14
N ILE A 196 4.28 -19.94 22.18
CA ILE A 196 3.00 -20.62 22.44
C ILE A 196 3.21 -21.93 23.21
N PHE A 197 4.10 -22.81 22.74
CA PHE A 197 4.33 -24.13 23.35
C PHE A 197 4.96 -24.05 24.74
N MET A 198 5.82 -23.07 24.98
CA MET A 198 6.39 -22.82 26.31
C MET A 198 5.42 -22.09 27.24
N ARG A 199 4.20 -21.76 26.78
CA ARG A 199 3.22 -20.89 27.46
C ARG A 199 3.82 -19.54 27.84
N LYS A 200 4.67 -19.07 26.94
CA LYS A 200 5.43 -17.85 27.03
C LYS A 200 4.96 -16.73 26.08
N SER A 201 3.91 -16.96 25.30
CA SER A 201 3.45 -15.93 24.37
C SER A 201 2.79 -14.73 25.07
N SER A 202 2.72 -13.60 24.36
CA SER A 202 1.92 -12.42 24.71
C SER A 202 1.49 -11.71 23.44
N ILE A 203 0.41 -10.92 23.50
CA ILE A 203 -0.10 -10.17 22.36
C ILE A 203 0.98 -9.25 21.79
N ALA A 204 1.68 -8.51 22.66
CA ALA A 204 2.78 -7.64 22.27
C ALA A 204 3.94 -8.40 21.62
N ALA A 205 4.30 -9.59 22.11
CA ALA A 205 5.36 -10.39 21.51
C ALA A 205 4.99 -10.88 20.09
N VAL A 206 3.76 -11.33 19.88
CA VAL A 206 3.29 -11.83 18.58
C VAL A 206 3.20 -10.70 17.56
N PHE A 207 2.39 -9.67 17.84
CA PHE A 207 2.16 -8.59 16.87
C PHE A 207 3.38 -7.68 16.72
N GLY A 208 4.13 -7.47 17.81
CA GLY A 208 5.38 -6.70 17.78
C GLY A 208 6.45 -7.39 16.92
N TYR A 209 6.60 -8.70 17.04
CA TYR A 209 7.58 -9.45 16.24
C TYR A 209 7.25 -9.41 14.75
N ILE A 210 5.99 -9.65 14.39
CA ILE A 210 5.56 -9.61 12.98
C ILE A 210 5.69 -8.20 12.41
N SER A 211 5.31 -7.17 13.18
CA SER A 211 5.51 -5.77 12.77
C SER A 211 6.99 -5.43 12.59
N TYR A 212 7.87 -5.98 13.44
CA TYR A 212 9.31 -5.83 13.32
C TYR A 212 9.83 -6.47 12.02
N ILE A 213 9.41 -7.69 11.69
CA ILE A 213 9.79 -8.34 10.43
C ILE A 213 9.32 -7.53 9.22
N ASP A 214 8.06 -7.09 9.20
CA ASP A 214 7.54 -6.22 8.14
C ASP A 214 8.37 -4.92 8.03
N PHE A 215 8.74 -4.31 9.16
CA PHE A 215 9.53 -3.09 9.18
C PHE A 215 10.92 -3.30 8.59
N MET A 216 11.61 -4.37 9.02
CA MET A 216 12.95 -4.67 8.56
C MET A 216 12.96 -5.00 7.07
N ASN A 217 12.00 -5.79 6.59
CA ASN A 217 11.86 -6.13 5.17
C ASN A 217 11.58 -4.89 4.33
N ASN A 218 10.62 -4.05 4.74
CA ASN A 218 10.28 -2.83 4.03
C ASN A 218 11.43 -1.82 3.97
N MET A 219 12.10 -1.61 5.12
CA MET A 219 13.27 -0.74 5.19
C MET A 219 14.37 -1.26 4.27
N GLY A 220 14.70 -2.55 4.32
CA GLY A 220 15.77 -3.16 3.53
C GLY A 220 15.59 -3.03 2.01
N HIS A 221 14.35 -3.06 1.54
CA HIS A 221 14.06 -3.06 0.10
C HIS A 221 13.70 -1.68 -0.44
N CYS A 222 13.79 -0.62 0.36
CA CYS A 222 13.68 0.75 -0.14
C CYS A 222 14.81 1.08 -1.13
N ASN A 223 14.51 1.78 -2.22
CA ASN A 223 15.53 2.26 -3.18
C ASN A 223 16.27 3.54 -2.72
N PHE A 224 16.31 3.81 -1.42
CA PHE A 224 16.97 4.99 -0.87
C PHE A 224 17.61 4.68 0.48
N GLU A 225 18.74 5.31 0.78
CA GLU A 225 19.42 5.11 2.07
C GLU A 225 18.86 6.05 3.13
N LEU A 226 18.32 5.47 4.20
CA LEU A 226 17.72 6.17 5.33
C LEU A 226 18.79 6.63 6.33
N ILE A 227 19.86 5.85 6.47
CA ILE A 227 20.89 6.04 7.48
C ILE A 227 22.00 6.98 6.95
N PRO A 228 22.25 8.12 7.60
CA PRO A 228 23.32 9.01 7.19
C PRO A 228 24.70 8.36 7.39
N LYS A 229 25.57 8.50 6.40
CA LYS A 229 26.94 7.98 6.43
C LYS A 229 27.75 8.39 7.67
N MET A 230 27.45 9.56 8.22
CA MET A 230 28.11 10.11 9.42
C MET A 230 28.05 9.13 10.60
N LEU A 231 26.94 8.40 10.76
CA LEU A 231 26.80 7.44 11.86
C LEU A 231 27.83 6.30 11.78
N PHE A 232 28.14 5.83 10.57
CA PHE A 232 29.18 4.83 10.36
C PHE A 232 30.60 5.38 10.51
N SER A 233 30.79 6.69 10.33
CA SER A 233 32.06 7.36 10.62
C SER A 233 32.27 7.55 12.11
N ILE A 234 31.20 7.88 12.86
CA ILE A 234 31.26 8.08 14.32
C ILE A 234 31.44 6.75 15.06
N PHE A 235 30.69 5.72 14.66
CA PHE A 235 30.77 4.40 15.26
C PHE A 235 30.91 3.32 14.17
N PRO A 236 32.15 3.08 13.67
CA PRO A 236 32.39 2.09 12.62
C PRO A 236 31.85 0.68 12.89
N PRO A 237 31.79 0.17 14.15
CA PRO A 237 31.15 -1.12 14.42
C PRO A 237 29.64 -1.16 14.10
N LEU A 238 28.95 -0.01 14.03
CA LEU A 238 27.51 0.07 13.74
C LEU A 238 27.13 -0.61 12.42
N LYS A 239 28.03 -0.58 11.43
CA LYS A 239 27.82 -1.21 10.12
C LYS A 239 27.65 -2.73 10.17
N TYR A 240 28.05 -3.35 11.28
CA TYR A 240 27.87 -4.77 11.49
C TYR A 240 26.71 -5.10 12.43
N LEU A 241 26.03 -4.09 12.98
CA LEU A 241 24.91 -4.27 13.92
C LEU A 241 23.58 -3.79 13.32
N MET A 242 23.65 -3.05 12.21
CA MET A 242 22.50 -2.38 11.63
C MET A 242 22.33 -2.78 10.17
N TYR A 243 21.15 -3.34 9.88
CA TYR A 243 20.69 -3.60 8.54
C TYR A 243 20.30 -2.29 7.85
N THR A 244 20.79 -2.05 6.63
CA THR A 244 20.44 -0.85 5.84
C THR A 244 20.05 -1.19 4.41
N PRO A 245 19.22 -0.33 3.77
CA PRO A 245 18.83 -0.52 2.37
C PRO A 245 20.03 -0.64 1.42
N SER A 246 21.12 0.11 1.65
CA SER A 246 22.32 0.04 0.80
C SER A 246 23.03 -1.31 0.85
N ILE A 247 23.10 -1.93 2.03
CA ILE A 247 23.72 -3.26 2.19
C ILE A 247 22.91 -4.28 1.38
N TYR A 248 21.58 -4.16 1.41
CA TYR A 248 20.68 -5.06 0.70
C TYR A 248 20.73 -4.88 -0.83
N SER A 249 20.55 -3.67 -1.38
CA SER A 249 20.47 -3.47 -2.84
C SER A 249 21.75 -3.83 -3.61
N LEU A 250 22.93 -3.76 -2.97
CA LEU A 250 24.20 -4.13 -3.59
C LEU A 250 24.32 -5.63 -3.87
N ILE A 251 23.58 -6.45 -3.12
CA ILE A 251 23.54 -7.91 -3.26
C ILE A 251 22.82 -8.28 -4.56
N ILE A 252 21.74 -7.55 -4.86
CA ILE A 252 20.94 -7.74 -6.07
C ILE A 252 21.71 -7.28 -7.33
N LYS A 253 22.45 -6.18 -7.24
CA LYS A 253 23.06 -5.53 -8.42
C LYS A 253 24.21 -6.31 -9.07
N ASP A 254 25.04 -7.01 -8.29
CA ASP A 254 26.29 -7.60 -8.79
C ASP A 254 26.14 -9.03 -9.33
N GLY A 255 24.99 -9.69 -9.15
CA GLY A 255 24.76 -11.09 -9.59
C GLY A 255 25.77 -12.11 -9.02
N LYS A 256 26.60 -11.69 -8.07
CA LYS A 256 27.57 -12.49 -7.33
C LYS A 256 26.97 -12.76 -5.96
N GLU A 257 26.82 -14.04 -5.60
CA GLU A 257 26.36 -14.52 -4.29
C GLU A 257 26.98 -13.70 -3.15
N ARG A 258 26.17 -12.89 -2.48
CA ARG A 258 26.57 -12.09 -1.31
C ARG A 258 25.37 -11.96 -0.38
N ASP A 259 25.09 -12.97 0.42
CA ASP A 259 23.87 -12.99 1.25
C ASP A 259 23.93 -11.99 2.42
N PRO A 260 22.84 -11.26 2.73
CA PRO A 260 22.76 -10.45 3.92
C PRO A 260 22.41 -11.35 5.10
N VAL A 261 23.40 -11.67 5.93
CA VAL A 261 23.15 -12.22 7.27
C VAL A 261 22.71 -11.07 8.17
N TYR A 262 21.55 -11.16 8.82
CA TYR A 262 21.24 -10.22 9.90
C TYR A 262 22.17 -10.52 11.08
N VAL A 263 22.75 -9.49 11.65
CA VAL A 263 23.78 -9.64 12.67
C VAL A 263 23.31 -9.04 13.97
N LEU A 264 23.11 -9.90 14.98
CA LEU A 264 23.58 -9.58 16.32
C LEU A 264 24.24 -10.75 17.09
N PHE A 265 24.53 -11.90 16.49
CA PHE A 265 25.33 -12.92 17.21
C PHE A 265 26.37 -13.70 16.36
N PHE A 266 26.32 -13.61 15.03
CA PHE A 266 27.27 -14.34 14.15
C PHE A 266 28.62 -13.64 13.91
N LEU A 267 28.90 -12.58 14.68
CA LEU A 267 30.06 -11.69 14.50
C LEU A 267 31.43 -12.33 14.69
N PHE A 268 31.52 -13.49 15.36
CA PHE A 268 32.83 -14.06 15.67
C PHE A 268 33.41 -14.97 14.57
N LEU A 269 32.57 -15.55 13.70
CA LEU A 269 33.01 -16.50 12.66
C LEU A 269 33.25 -15.87 11.28
N LEU A 270 32.72 -14.67 11.02
CA LEU A 270 32.67 -14.03 9.69
C LEU A 270 33.60 -12.81 9.53
N TRP A 271 34.39 -12.51 10.56
CA TRP A 271 35.28 -11.34 10.66
C TRP A 271 36.25 -11.16 9.48
N ARG A 272 36.70 -12.26 8.85
CA ARG A 272 37.73 -12.20 7.79
C ARG A 272 37.18 -11.96 6.38
N THR A 273 35.94 -12.34 6.10
CA THR A 273 35.32 -12.23 4.76
C THR A 273 34.52 -10.94 4.58
N LEU A 274 33.85 -10.44 5.62
CA LEU A 274 33.03 -9.21 5.58
C LEU A 274 33.86 -7.91 5.59
N HIS A 275 35.00 -7.90 6.28
CA HIS A 275 35.80 -6.69 6.51
C HIS A 275 36.25 -6.01 5.19
N ASN A 276 36.69 -6.79 4.20
CA ASN A 276 37.20 -6.25 2.93
C ASN A 276 36.08 -5.81 1.97
N GLN A 277 34.94 -6.50 1.96
CA GLN A 277 33.87 -6.25 0.98
C GLN A 277 32.97 -5.06 1.37
N ILE A 278 32.68 -4.88 2.67
CA ILE A 278 31.91 -3.72 3.16
C ILE A 278 32.71 -2.42 3.01
N TRP A 279 34.04 -2.46 3.23
CA TRP A 279 34.90 -1.29 3.01
C TRP A 279 34.96 -0.86 1.55
N ILE A 280 35.06 -1.81 0.61
CA ILE A 280 35.00 -1.52 -0.83
C ILE A 280 33.61 -0.96 -1.21
N SER A 281 32.54 -1.52 -0.65
CA SER A 281 31.15 -1.10 -0.87
C SER A 281 30.87 0.33 -0.40
N LEU A 282 31.23 0.66 0.85
CA LEU A 282 31.07 2.00 1.42
C LEU A 282 31.96 3.04 0.70
N SER A 283 33.13 2.64 0.19
CA SER A 283 34.00 3.51 -0.60
C SER A 283 33.47 3.79 -2.02
N ARG A 284 32.68 2.88 -2.59
CA ARG A 284 32.02 3.04 -3.91
C ARG A 284 30.67 3.76 -3.83
N TYR A 285 30.19 4.08 -2.62
CA TYR A 285 28.96 4.83 -2.42
C TYR A 285 29.14 6.30 -2.83
N ARG A 286 29.13 6.59 -4.13
CA ARG A 286 28.73 7.92 -4.61
C ARG A 286 27.21 7.91 -4.62
N THR A 287 26.60 8.69 -3.71
CA THR A 287 25.26 9.21 -3.99
C THR A 287 25.31 9.79 -5.40
N ALA A 288 24.37 9.42 -6.27
CA ALA A 288 24.26 10.03 -7.58
C ALA A 288 24.10 11.55 -7.35
N LYS A 289 25.21 12.28 -7.44
CA LYS A 289 25.22 13.74 -7.39
C LYS A 289 24.59 14.17 -8.70
N GLY A 290 23.31 14.49 -8.63
CA GLY A 290 22.56 15.02 -9.76
C GLY A 290 23.13 16.37 -10.17
N ASN A 291 24.06 16.35 -11.11
CA ASN A 291 24.26 17.48 -12.01
C ASN A 291 23.66 17.04 -13.35
N ASN A 292 22.70 17.84 -13.82
CA ASN A 292 21.97 17.73 -15.09
C ASN A 292 20.73 16.83 -15.04
N ARG A 293 19.64 17.35 -14.46
CA ARG A 293 18.30 17.00 -14.95
C ARG A 293 17.99 17.88 -16.16
N ILE A 294 18.31 17.38 -17.35
CA ILE A 294 17.59 17.77 -18.56
C ILE A 294 16.52 16.69 -18.70
N VAL A 295 15.28 17.06 -18.38
CA VAL A 295 14.13 16.15 -18.49
C VAL A 295 13.88 15.92 -19.97
N ASP A 296 14.13 14.68 -20.41
CA ASP A 296 13.41 14.07 -21.53
C ASP A 296 13.50 12.52 -21.43
N LYS A 297 12.43 11.89 -20.92
CA LYS A 297 12.18 10.43 -20.93
C LYS A 297 10.66 10.21 -20.97
N SER A 298 10.11 10.28 -22.18
CA SER A 298 8.71 10.59 -22.45
C SER A 298 7.67 9.56 -21.95
N ASN A 299 6.90 10.06 -20.99
CA ASN A 299 5.48 9.87 -20.69
C ASN A 299 4.98 8.64 -19.91
N LYS A 300 5.53 7.44 -20.04
CA LYS A 300 4.96 6.28 -19.31
C LYS A 300 5.49 6.16 -17.87
N PHE A 301 6.81 6.16 -17.66
CA PHE A 301 7.40 5.94 -16.33
C PHE A 301 7.09 7.07 -15.33
N GLU A 302 6.84 8.28 -15.81
CA GLU A 302 6.45 9.38 -14.94
C GLU A 302 5.04 9.20 -14.35
N GLN A 303 4.13 8.46 -15.01
CA GLN A 303 2.79 8.25 -14.51
C GLN A 303 2.84 7.46 -13.19
N VAL A 304 3.54 6.33 -13.13
CA VAL A 304 3.66 5.51 -11.91
C VAL A 304 4.24 6.31 -10.73
N ASP A 305 5.29 7.10 -11.00
CA ASP A 305 5.92 7.95 -9.98
C ASP A 305 5.01 9.10 -9.53
N ARG A 306 4.21 9.68 -10.43
CA ARG A 306 3.19 10.69 -10.09
C ARG A 306 2.08 10.08 -9.24
N GLU A 307 1.56 8.94 -9.68
CA GLU A 307 0.42 8.28 -9.06
C GLU A 307 0.76 7.67 -7.70
N SER A 308 2.03 7.34 -7.46
CA SER A 308 2.52 6.81 -6.18
C SER A 308 2.43 7.75 -4.97
N ASN A 309 2.23 9.06 -5.18
CA ASN A 309 2.12 10.06 -4.10
C ASN A 309 0.68 10.23 -3.56
N TRP A 310 -0.25 9.34 -3.93
CA TRP A 310 -1.64 9.36 -3.47
C TRP A 310 -1.80 9.35 -1.95
N VAL A 311 -0.82 8.83 -1.20
CA VAL A 311 -0.88 8.80 0.27
C VAL A 311 -0.94 10.21 0.86
N ASP A 312 -0.29 11.20 0.24
CA ASP A 312 -0.38 12.60 0.67
C ASP A 312 -1.82 13.14 0.52
N GLN A 313 -2.52 12.75 -0.57
CA GLN A 313 -3.92 13.12 -0.84
C GLN A 313 -4.88 12.48 0.16
N ILE A 314 -4.69 11.18 0.44
CA ILE A 314 -5.54 10.44 1.38
C ILE A 314 -5.31 10.91 2.82
N LEU A 315 -4.07 11.19 3.21
CA LEU A 315 -3.76 11.78 4.50
C LEU A 315 -4.37 13.18 4.63
N LEU A 316 -4.29 14.01 3.59
CA LEU A 316 -4.93 15.32 3.55
C LEU A 316 -6.45 15.21 3.70
N ASN A 317 -7.12 14.32 2.95
CA ASN A 317 -8.56 14.08 3.07
C ASN A 317 -8.95 13.65 4.48
N ARG A 318 -8.18 12.76 5.10
CA ARG A 318 -8.43 12.30 6.47
C ARG A 318 -8.21 13.43 7.48
N ILE A 319 -7.15 14.22 7.34
CA ILE A 319 -6.90 15.39 8.21
C ILE A 319 -8.05 16.39 8.08
N LEU A 320 -8.46 16.75 6.86
CA LEU A 320 -9.56 17.69 6.64
C LEU A 320 -10.89 17.16 7.19
N PHE A 321 -11.16 15.85 7.04
CA PHE A 321 -12.32 15.20 7.64
C PHE A 321 -12.27 15.21 9.19
N TYR A 322 -11.13 14.88 9.80
CA TYR A 322 -10.97 14.91 11.26
C TYR A 322 -11.05 16.32 11.83
N VAL A 323 -10.45 17.31 11.15
CA VAL A 323 -10.55 18.73 11.52
C VAL A 323 -12.01 19.19 11.41
N GLY A 324 -12.72 18.81 10.34
CA GLY A 324 -14.16 19.06 10.19
C GLY A 324 -14.97 18.43 11.33
N TYR A 325 -14.70 17.17 11.67
CA TYR A 325 -15.35 16.48 12.78
C TYR A 325 -15.10 17.15 14.15
N MET A 326 -13.87 17.62 14.41
CA MET A 326 -13.50 18.26 15.68
C MET A 326 -14.11 19.66 15.86
N ILE A 327 -14.36 20.39 14.77
CA ILE A 327 -14.85 21.77 14.81
C ILE A 327 -16.39 21.83 14.88
N LEU A 328 -17.10 20.76 14.50
CA LEU A 328 -18.55 20.80 14.33
C LEU A 328 -19.31 20.25 15.55
N PRO A 329 -20.08 21.08 16.28
CA PRO A 329 -20.88 20.64 17.41
C PRO A 329 -22.01 19.69 16.96
N GLY A 330 -22.17 18.56 17.66
CA GLY A 330 -23.27 17.59 17.42
C GLY A 330 -22.86 16.27 16.76
N ALA A 331 -21.59 16.11 16.35
CA ALA A 331 -21.14 14.87 15.70
C ALA A 331 -21.13 13.63 16.63
N ALA A 332 -20.99 13.84 17.95
CA ALA A 332 -20.96 12.76 18.93
C ALA A 332 -22.32 12.07 19.19
N HIS A 333 -23.43 12.65 18.74
CA HIS A 333 -24.80 12.17 19.02
C HIS A 333 -25.65 12.00 17.75
N MET A 334 -25.00 11.77 16.59
CA MET A 334 -25.73 11.58 15.34
C MET A 334 -26.51 10.26 15.34
N PRO A 335 -27.79 10.24 14.91
CA PRO A 335 -28.53 9.00 14.74
C PRO A 335 -27.92 8.16 13.61
N LEU A 336 -28.13 6.85 13.66
CA LEU A 336 -27.66 5.93 12.62
C LEU A 336 -28.31 6.26 11.26
N TRP A 337 -29.62 6.52 11.24
CA TRP A 337 -30.41 6.73 10.03
C TRP A 337 -31.34 7.95 10.15
N ARG A 338 -31.41 8.74 9.07
CA ARG A 338 -32.41 9.80 8.89
C ARG A 338 -32.78 9.98 7.42
N THR A 339 -34.04 9.72 7.08
CA THR A 339 -34.53 9.82 5.70
C THR A 339 -34.47 11.25 5.16
N ASP A 340 -34.84 12.24 5.97
CA ASP A 340 -34.82 13.66 5.57
C ASP A 340 -33.41 14.18 5.29
N GLY A 341 -32.41 13.70 6.05
CA GLY A 341 -30.99 13.95 5.80
C GLY A 341 -30.49 13.33 4.50
N VAL A 342 -30.82 12.06 4.26
CA VAL A 342 -30.46 11.36 3.02
C VAL A 342 -31.04 12.08 1.79
N LEU A 343 -32.34 12.43 1.83
CA LEU A 343 -32.99 13.15 0.72
C LEU A 343 -32.37 14.53 0.50
N LEU A 344 -32.09 15.28 1.57
CA LEU A 344 -31.42 16.58 1.46
C LEU A 344 -30.05 16.44 0.78
N THR A 345 -29.26 15.45 1.19
CA THR A 345 -27.94 15.20 0.61
C THR A 345 -28.01 14.86 -0.88
N ILE A 346 -28.96 14.00 -1.28
CA ILE A 346 -29.19 13.66 -2.70
C ILE A 346 -29.57 14.91 -3.50
N LEU A 347 -30.52 15.71 -3.01
CA LEU A 347 -30.99 16.92 -3.69
C LEU A 347 -29.89 17.98 -3.83
N LEU A 348 -29.11 18.20 -2.77
CA LEU A 348 -27.98 19.14 -2.80
C LEU A 348 -26.88 18.66 -3.74
N HIS A 349 -26.64 17.35 -3.80
CA HIS A 349 -25.67 16.79 -4.72
C HIS A 349 -26.14 16.96 -6.18
N MET A 350 -27.29 16.38 -6.53
CA MET A 350 -27.83 16.36 -7.91
C MET A 350 -28.13 17.76 -8.48
N GLY A 351 -28.35 18.76 -7.63
CA GLY A 351 -28.60 20.14 -8.05
C GLY A 351 -27.36 21.03 -7.89
N PRO A 352 -27.23 21.76 -6.76
CA PRO A 352 -26.17 22.74 -6.57
C PRO A 352 -24.75 22.22 -6.76
N VAL A 353 -24.41 21.04 -6.23
CA VAL A 353 -23.02 20.54 -6.28
C VAL A 353 -22.63 20.16 -7.69
N GLU A 354 -23.45 19.40 -8.41
CA GLU A 354 -23.18 19.05 -9.81
C GLU A 354 -23.07 20.29 -10.71
N PHE A 355 -23.97 21.27 -10.52
CA PHE A 355 -23.90 22.54 -11.25
C PHE A 355 -22.57 23.27 -11.00
N LEU A 356 -22.15 23.39 -9.74
CA LEU A 356 -20.90 24.04 -9.36
C LEU A 356 -19.67 23.23 -9.83
N TYR A 357 -19.73 21.90 -9.77
CA TYR A 357 -18.69 21.00 -10.26
C TYR A 357 -18.43 21.22 -11.75
N TYR A 358 -19.49 21.27 -12.56
CA TYR A 358 -19.37 21.51 -14.00
C TYR A 358 -18.63 22.81 -14.31
N TRP A 359 -19.02 23.91 -13.67
CA TRP A 359 -18.39 25.22 -13.93
C TRP A 359 -16.96 25.29 -13.38
N LEU A 360 -16.70 24.71 -12.21
CA LEU A 360 -15.35 24.62 -11.65
C LEU A 360 -14.42 23.82 -12.56
N HIS A 361 -14.83 22.62 -12.97
CA HIS A 361 -14.05 21.76 -13.85
C HIS A 361 -13.84 22.43 -15.22
N ARG A 362 -14.88 23.03 -15.81
CA ARG A 362 -14.73 23.81 -17.06
C ARG A 362 -13.76 24.97 -16.92
N ALA A 363 -13.77 25.67 -15.78
CA ALA A 363 -12.81 26.75 -15.52
C ALA A 363 -11.38 26.21 -15.44
N LEU A 364 -11.16 25.04 -14.84
CA LEU A 364 -9.85 24.38 -14.78
C LEU A 364 -9.28 24.04 -16.16
N HIS A 365 -10.11 23.88 -17.19
CA HIS A 365 -9.68 23.72 -18.60
C HIS A 365 -9.31 25.04 -19.31
N HIS A 366 -9.51 26.20 -18.67
CA HIS A 366 -9.02 27.46 -19.22
C HIS A 366 -7.48 27.49 -19.22
N HIS A 367 -6.84 27.93 -20.30
CA HIS A 367 -5.39 27.83 -20.54
C HIS A 367 -4.50 28.18 -19.33
N TYR A 368 -4.87 29.25 -18.60
CA TYR A 368 -4.15 29.70 -17.40
C TYR A 368 -4.27 28.74 -16.22
N LEU A 369 -5.48 28.22 -15.96
CA LEU A 369 -5.72 27.28 -14.86
C LEU A 369 -5.26 25.87 -15.22
N TYR A 370 -5.40 25.48 -16.48
CA TYR A 370 -4.99 24.17 -16.97
C TYR A 370 -3.50 23.95 -16.75
N SER A 371 -2.65 24.82 -17.29
CA SER A 371 -1.19 24.65 -17.20
C SER A 371 -0.67 24.60 -15.76
N ARG A 372 -1.34 25.25 -14.81
CA ARG A 372 -0.88 25.42 -13.42
C ARG A 372 -1.50 24.44 -12.42
N TYR A 373 -2.75 24.07 -12.64
CA TYR A 373 -3.53 23.30 -11.67
C TYR A 373 -4.08 22.01 -12.28
N HIS A 374 -4.60 22.01 -13.50
CA HIS A 374 -5.32 20.83 -14.02
C HIS A 374 -4.49 19.90 -14.92
N SER A 375 -3.38 20.37 -15.49
CA SER A 375 -2.54 19.62 -16.43
C SER A 375 -1.94 18.36 -15.81
N HIS A 376 -1.72 18.37 -14.49
CA HIS A 376 -1.21 17.22 -13.76
C HIS A 376 -2.21 16.07 -13.72
N HIS A 377 -3.50 16.37 -13.54
CA HIS A 377 -4.57 15.37 -13.57
C HIS A 377 -4.69 14.68 -14.94
N HIS A 378 -4.54 15.45 -16.03
CA HIS A 378 -4.57 14.96 -17.41
C HIS A 378 -3.24 14.37 -17.90
N SER A 379 -2.21 14.31 -17.04
CA SER A 379 -0.90 13.78 -17.41
C SER A 379 -0.81 12.25 -17.38
N SER A 380 -1.84 11.57 -16.87
CA SER A 380 -1.97 10.11 -16.93
C SER A 380 -2.51 9.69 -18.30
N ILE A 381 -1.77 8.82 -19.00
CA ILE A 381 -2.15 8.35 -20.34
C ILE A 381 -3.21 7.25 -20.25
N VAL A 382 -3.08 6.38 -19.25
CA VAL A 382 -4.07 5.35 -18.92
C VAL A 382 -4.68 5.75 -17.61
N THR A 383 -5.94 6.17 -17.60
CA THR A 383 -6.62 6.47 -16.34
C THR A 383 -6.85 5.18 -15.55
N GLU A 384 -6.55 5.24 -14.26
CA GLU A 384 -6.89 4.21 -13.28
C GLU A 384 -7.69 4.87 -12.14
N PRO A 385 -8.42 4.11 -11.30
CA PRO A 385 -9.17 4.70 -10.19
C PRO A 385 -8.36 5.67 -9.34
N ILE A 386 -7.06 5.42 -9.18
CA ILE A 386 -6.16 6.30 -8.41
C ILE A 386 -5.90 7.65 -9.08
N THR A 387 -5.94 7.72 -10.42
CA THR A 387 -5.84 8.97 -11.18
C THR A 387 -6.94 9.95 -10.77
N SER A 388 -8.11 9.44 -10.34
CA SER A 388 -9.25 10.25 -9.89
C SER A 388 -8.95 11.11 -8.67
N VAL A 389 -7.91 10.80 -7.89
CA VAL A 389 -7.55 11.55 -6.67
C VAL A 389 -6.20 12.25 -6.79
N ILE A 390 -5.64 12.34 -8.00
CA ILE A 390 -4.33 12.94 -8.22
C ILE A 390 -4.52 14.32 -8.83
N HIS A 391 -4.52 15.30 -7.95
CA HIS A 391 -4.65 16.71 -8.27
C HIS A 391 -3.61 17.53 -7.50
N PRO A 392 -3.16 18.68 -8.01
CA PRO A 392 -2.44 19.62 -7.17
C PRO A 392 -3.30 20.04 -5.97
N PHE A 393 -2.65 20.36 -4.85
CA PHE A 393 -3.30 20.70 -3.58
C PHE A 393 -4.47 21.69 -3.71
N ALA A 394 -4.34 22.72 -4.55
CA ALA A 394 -5.37 23.74 -4.75
C ALA A 394 -6.63 23.18 -5.43
N GLU A 395 -6.45 22.34 -6.44
CA GLU A 395 -7.57 21.67 -7.13
C GLU A 395 -8.25 20.67 -6.18
N HIS A 396 -7.46 19.91 -5.43
CA HIS A 396 -7.97 18.99 -4.42
C HIS A 396 -8.78 19.69 -3.32
N LEU A 397 -8.29 20.82 -2.81
CA LEU A 397 -9.00 21.63 -1.83
C LEU A 397 -10.30 22.21 -2.40
N ALA A 398 -10.31 22.65 -3.67
CA ALA A 398 -11.50 23.16 -4.32
C ALA A 398 -12.60 22.08 -4.44
N TYR A 399 -12.23 20.87 -4.87
CA TYR A 399 -13.15 19.74 -4.90
C TYR A 399 -13.59 19.31 -3.49
N PHE A 400 -12.69 19.29 -2.51
CA PHE A 400 -13.04 18.96 -1.13
C PHE A 400 -14.09 19.91 -0.56
N ILE A 401 -13.91 21.23 -0.74
CA ILE A 401 -14.88 22.25 -0.30
C ILE A 401 -16.22 22.05 -0.99
N LEU A 402 -16.20 21.87 -2.31
CA LEU A 402 -17.39 21.68 -3.13
C LEU A 402 -18.20 20.45 -2.69
N PHE A 403 -17.54 19.28 -2.59
CA PHE A 403 -18.22 18.05 -2.22
C PHE A 403 -18.58 18.00 -0.73
N SER A 404 -18.02 18.86 0.12
CA SER A 404 -18.44 18.98 1.53
C SER A 404 -19.77 19.70 1.73
N ILE A 405 -20.30 20.41 0.72
CA ILE A 405 -21.52 21.22 0.83
C ILE A 405 -22.73 20.42 1.38
N PRO A 406 -23.07 19.22 0.86
CA PRO A 406 -24.23 18.48 1.34
C PRO A 406 -24.09 18.01 2.79
N LEU A 407 -22.87 17.69 3.21
CA LEU A 407 -22.58 17.28 4.60
C LEU A 407 -22.68 18.47 5.54
N LEU A 408 -22.07 19.61 5.20
CA LEU A 408 -22.14 20.82 6.01
C LEU A 408 -23.59 21.32 6.14
N ALA A 409 -24.34 21.36 5.04
CA ALA A 409 -25.76 21.71 5.07
C ALA A 409 -26.56 20.77 5.98
N GLY A 410 -26.34 19.45 5.86
CA GLY A 410 -26.95 18.46 6.75
C GLY A 410 -26.64 18.69 8.23
N ILE A 411 -25.40 19.09 8.54
CA ILE A 411 -24.96 19.41 9.91
C ILE A 411 -25.65 20.67 10.42
N PHE A 412 -25.57 21.79 9.68
CA PHE A 412 -26.19 23.06 10.07
C PHE A 412 -27.71 22.98 10.21
N MET A 413 -28.36 22.12 9.42
CA MET A 413 -29.80 21.89 9.49
C MET A 413 -30.21 20.85 10.53
N GLY A 414 -29.25 20.22 11.23
CA GLY A 414 -29.53 19.17 12.22
C GLY A 414 -30.16 17.90 11.62
N LYS A 415 -29.89 17.63 10.34
CA LYS A 415 -30.48 16.52 9.57
C LYS A 415 -29.51 15.38 9.28
N ILE A 416 -28.24 15.54 9.62
CA ILE A 416 -27.22 14.54 9.30
C ILE A 416 -27.39 13.25 10.12
N SER A 417 -27.01 12.13 9.51
CA SER A 417 -26.94 10.82 10.16
C SER A 417 -25.62 10.13 9.79
N ILE A 418 -25.24 9.12 10.58
CA ILE A 418 -24.07 8.29 10.28
C ILE A 418 -24.17 7.71 8.87
N THR A 419 -25.34 7.18 8.51
CA THR A 419 -25.56 6.61 7.16
C THR A 419 -25.45 7.65 6.06
N THR A 420 -25.92 8.88 6.30
CA THR A 420 -25.78 9.98 5.32
C THR A 420 -24.32 10.31 5.06
N ILE A 421 -23.48 10.40 6.10
CA ILE A 421 -22.04 10.70 5.97
C ILE A 421 -21.35 9.59 5.19
N PHE A 422 -21.45 8.34 5.66
CA PHE A 422 -20.74 7.21 5.05
C PHE A 422 -21.26 6.92 3.64
N GLY A 423 -22.59 6.95 3.44
CA GLY A 423 -23.21 6.69 2.15
C GLY A 423 -22.80 7.72 1.10
N TYR A 424 -22.80 9.01 1.46
CA TYR A 424 -22.43 10.07 0.52
C TYR A 424 -20.94 10.07 0.20
N ILE A 425 -20.06 9.92 1.18
CA ILE A 425 -18.61 9.81 0.93
C ILE A 425 -18.31 8.60 0.03
N SER A 426 -18.91 7.45 0.33
CA SER A 426 -18.74 6.23 -0.48
C SER A 426 -19.24 6.43 -1.91
N TYR A 427 -20.35 7.14 -2.08
CA TYR A 427 -20.89 7.47 -3.40
C TYR A 427 -19.94 8.37 -4.19
N ILE A 428 -19.42 9.46 -3.59
CA ILE A 428 -18.47 10.36 -4.27
C ILE A 428 -17.19 9.62 -4.67
N ASP A 429 -16.61 8.85 -3.75
CA ASP A 429 -15.41 8.05 -4.02
C ASP A 429 -15.68 7.02 -5.12
N PHE A 430 -16.84 6.35 -5.09
CA PHE A 430 -17.23 5.37 -6.12
C PHE A 430 -17.38 6.02 -7.50
N MET A 431 -18.12 7.13 -7.60
CA MET A 431 -18.35 7.82 -8.87
C MET A 431 -17.05 8.36 -9.47
N ASN A 432 -16.19 8.93 -8.63
CA ASN A 432 -14.89 9.45 -9.06
C ASN A 432 -13.97 8.31 -9.54
N ASN A 433 -13.85 7.22 -8.77
CA ASN A 433 -13.07 6.05 -9.16
C ASN A 433 -13.59 5.39 -10.45
N MET A 434 -14.91 5.29 -10.60
CA MET A 434 -15.56 4.75 -11.79
C MET A 434 -15.26 5.59 -13.03
N GLY A 435 -15.22 6.91 -12.92
CA GLY A 435 -14.85 7.78 -14.05
C GLY A 435 -13.44 7.54 -14.59
N HIS A 436 -12.54 7.07 -13.73
CA HIS A 436 -11.14 6.85 -14.07
C HIS A 436 -10.78 5.36 -14.20
N CYS A 437 -11.72 4.43 -14.06
CA CYS A 437 -11.41 2.99 -14.09
C CYS A 437 -11.19 2.37 -15.48
N ASN A 438 -11.23 3.20 -16.54
CA ASN A 438 -11.05 2.81 -17.95
C ASN A 438 -11.94 1.61 -18.37
N LEU A 439 -13.09 1.47 -17.71
CA LEU A 439 -14.07 0.42 -17.89
C LEU A 439 -15.46 1.05 -17.94
N GLU A 440 -16.19 0.80 -19.03
CA GLU A 440 -17.61 1.19 -19.11
C GLU A 440 -18.44 0.25 -18.24
N LEU A 441 -18.76 0.67 -17.01
CA LEU A 441 -19.54 -0.14 -16.05
C LEU A 441 -21.05 -0.16 -16.37
N ILE A 442 -21.56 0.82 -17.12
CA ILE A 442 -22.97 0.92 -17.51
C ILE A 442 -23.14 0.46 -18.96
N PRO A 443 -23.92 -0.61 -19.23
CA PRO A 443 -24.20 -1.04 -20.59
C PRO A 443 -24.82 0.07 -21.44
N LYS A 444 -24.30 0.27 -22.67
CA LYS A 444 -24.78 1.31 -23.61
C LYS A 444 -26.29 1.28 -23.85
N MET A 445 -26.90 0.11 -23.74
CA MET A 445 -28.34 -0.09 -23.87
C MET A 445 -29.13 0.71 -22.81
N LEU A 446 -28.63 0.83 -21.57
CA LEU A 446 -29.34 1.56 -20.51
C LEU A 446 -29.39 3.07 -20.76
N PHE A 447 -28.39 3.63 -21.45
CA PHE A 447 -28.39 5.04 -21.85
C PHE A 447 -29.48 5.40 -22.86
N SER A 448 -29.92 4.44 -23.67
CA SER A 448 -31.04 4.64 -24.61
C SER A 448 -32.41 4.60 -23.91
N ILE A 449 -32.50 3.92 -22.76
CA ILE A 449 -33.74 3.73 -22.00
C ILE A 449 -33.90 4.83 -20.94
N PHE A 450 -32.79 5.29 -20.34
CA PHE A 450 -32.78 6.33 -19.33
C PHE A 450 -31.83 7.46 -19.75
N PRO A 451 -32.33 8.50 -20.44
CA PRO A 451 -31.53 9.65 -20.87
C PRO A 451 -30.84 10.38 -19.71
N LEU A 452 -31.40 10.29 -18.49
CA LEU A 452 -30.78 10.83 -17.28
C LEU A 452 -29.45 10.14 -16.94
N LEU A 453 -29.29 8.85 -17.28
CA LEU A 453 -28.02 8.13 -17.11
C LEU A 453 -26.94 8.65 -18.06
N GLN A 454 -27.29 9.17 -19.24
CA GLN A 454 -26.32 9.79 -20.15
C GLN A 454 -25.72 11.07 -19.56
N MET A 455 -26.51 11.84 -18.80
CA MET A 455 -26.00 13.01 -18.10
C MET A 455 -24.98 12.62 -17.01
N ILE A 456 -25.23 11.54 -16.28
CA ILE A 456 -24.35 11.03 -15.21
C ILE A 456 -23.04 10.45 -15.80
N ASP A 457 -23.11 9.79 -16.96
CA ASP A 457 -21.96 9.19 -17.65
C ASP A 457 -21.06 10.21 -18.34
N CYS A 458 -21.62 11.28 -18.92
CA CYS A 458 -20.85 12.35 -19.60
C CYS A 458 -19.82 13.04 -18.70
N PHE A 459 -20.01 13.03 -17.37
CA PHE A 459 -19.09 13.63 -16.40
C PHE A 459 -18.05 12.67 -15.81
N THR A 460 -18.24 11.36 -16.00
CA THR A 460 -17.38 10.34 -15.40
C THR A 460 -16.50 9.63 -16.44
N SER A 461 -17.00 9.22 -17.61
CA SER A 461 -16.29 8.25 -18.47
C SER A 461 -15.50 8.81 -19.67
N ARG A 462 -15.65 10.09 -20.03
CA ARG A 462 -15.02 10.64 -21.26
C ARG A 462 -13.59 11.16 -21.11
N VAL A 463 -12.91 10.90 -20.00
CA VAL A 463 -11.49 11.26 -19.85
C VAL A 463 -10.57 10.31 -20.65
N SER A 464 -10.96 9.04 -20.87
CA SER A 464 -10.04 8.03 -21.44
C SER A 464 -10.03 7.88 -22.98
N LEU A 465 -11.00 8.43 -23.71
CA LEU A 465 -11.17 8.14 -25.14
C LEU A 465 -10.59 9.20 -26.12
N SER A 466 -9.85 10.21 -25.66
CA SER A 466 -9.38 11.30 -26.55
C SER A 466 -7.88 11.31 -26.87
N THR A 467 -7.19 10.16 -26.76
CA THR A 467 -5.83 10.00 -27.30
C THR A 467 -5.83 9.71 -28.81
N SER A 468 -6.55 10.50 -29.60
CA SER A 468 -6.26 10.70 -31.03
C SER A 468 -7.03 11.90 -31.58
N HIS A 469 -6.35 13.04 -31.77
CA HIS A 469 -6.70 14.13 -32.70
C HIS A 469 -8.11 14.76 -32.73
N SER A 470 -9.11 14.31 -31.97
CA SER A 470 -10.52 14.64 -32.25
C SER A 470 -11.13 15.80 -31.44
N ILE A 471 -10.44 16.34 -30.42
CA ILE A 471 -11.00 17.45 -29.63
C ILE A 471 -11.06 18.75 -30.45
N GLN A 472 -10.07 18.97 -31.34
CA GLN A 472 -10.03 20.15 -32.19
C GLN A 472 -11.13 20.12 -33.26
N ASP A 473 -11.43 18.94 -33.80
CA ASP A 473 -12.48 18.74 -34.81
C ASP A 473 -13.90 18.74 -34.21
N GLN A 474 -14.09 18.24 -32.99
CA GLN A 474 -15.40 18.27 -32.32
C GLN A 474 -15.80 19.69 -31.85
N LEU A 475 -14.84 20.51 -31.40
CA LEU A 475 -15.09 21.91 -31.05
C LEU A 475 -15.43 22.78 -32.28
N LEU A 476 -14.86 22.48 -33.45
CA LEU A 476 -15.21 23.14 -34.72
C LEU A 476 -16.62 22.76 -35.20
N SER A 477 -17.08 21.53 -34.96
CA SER A 477 -18.43 21.10 -35.35
C SER A 477 -19.56 21.77 -34.55
N PHE A 478 -19.29 22.18 -33.30
CA PHE A 478 -20.30 22.84 -32.45
C PHE A 478 -20.47 24.33 -32.80
N HIS A 479 -19.47 24.95 -33.41
CA HIS A 479 -19.55 26.31 -33.97
C HIS A 479 -20.28 26.39 -35.32
N ALA A 480 -20.56 25.25 -35.97
CA ALA A 480 -21.27 25.22 -37.26
C ALA A 480 -22.81 25.13 -37.11
N HIS A 481 -23.33 24.99 -35.89
CA HIS A 481 -24.76 24.82 -35.62
C HIS A 481 -25.32 25.76 -34.53
N LEU A 482 -24.59 26.83 -34.19
CA LEU A 482 -25.10 28.05 -33.55
C LEU A 482 -24.86 29.21 -34.51
#